data_AF-A0A180FPK1-F1
#
_entry.id   AF-A0A180FPK1-F1
#
_cell.length_a   1.000
_cell.length_b   1.000
_cell.length_c   1.000
_cell.angle_alpha   90.00
_cell.angle_beta   90.00
_cell.angle_gamma   90.00
#
_symmetry.space_group_name_H-M   'P 1'
#
loop_
_entity.id
_entity.type
_entity.pdbx_description
1 polymer ?
#
loop_
_entity_poly.entity_id
_entity_poly.type
_entity_poly.pdbx_seq_one_letter_code
_entity_poly.pdbx_strand_id
1 'polypeptide(L)'
;MRRPGIYNHGRYETRKCGIIKAEDAVSEENMNSRSGLGTPVKVEASGIIKDRQSREIRYCISDEEGMNTSYFNAPVRGHRGIENHLHRHSDVTFRENSCRAEKGYAAENLPTRRTPALQIIKEQPDKLRLKKRRLNVAYDIGYLKKLIA
;
A
#
# COMPACT_ATOMS: atom_id res chain seq x y z
N MET A 1 -4.92 25.04 4.43
CA MET A 1 -5.55 24.26 3.34
C MET A 1 -4.48 23.83 2.34
N ARG A 2 -4.23 22.53 2.15
CA ARG A 2 -3.32 22.05 1.07
C ARG A 2 -4.11 21.83 -0.22
N ARG A 3 -3.51 22.18 -1.36
CA ARG A 3 -4.09 22.06 -2.71
C ARG A 3 -4.39 20.59 -3.06
N PRO A 4 -5.46 20.31 -3.81
CA PRO A 4 -5.78 18.96 -4.28
C PRO A 4 -4.61 18.39 -5.11
N GLY A 5 -4.24 17.14 -4.83
CA GLY A 5 -3.24 16.43 -5.64
C GLY A 5 -3.90 15.88 -6.90
N ILE A 6 -3.35 16.22 -8.07
CA ILE A 6 -3.77 15.63 -9.34
C ILE A 6 -3.10 14.27 -9.46
N TYR A 7 -3.90 13.20 -9.56
CA TYR A 7 -3.40 11.87 -9.87
C TYR A 7 -3.65 11.54 -11.36
N ASN A 8 -2.79 10.70 -11.93
CA ASN A 8 -2.86 10.28 -13.32
C ASN A 8 -4.25 9.69 -13.64
N HIS A 9 -4.82 10.06 -14.79
CA HIS A 9 -6.19 9.74 -15.27
C HIS A 9 -7.38 10.54 -14.67
N GLY A 10 -7.18 11.80 -14.25
CA GLY A 10 -8.29 12.70 -13.92
C GLY A 10 -8.91 12.45 -12.53
N ARG A 11 -8.15 11.85 -11.62
CA ARG A 11 -8.56 11.67 -10.23
C ARG A 11 -8.06 12.85 -9.39
N TYR A 12 -8.99 13.54 -8.73
CA TYR A 12 -8.69 14.56 -7.73
C TYR A 12 -8.88 13.95 -6.35
N GLU A 13 -7.90 14.10 -5.46
CA GLU A 13 -8.06 13.66 -4.07
C GLU A 13 -7.56 14.73 -3.10
N THR A 14 -8.40 15.02 -2.12
CA THR A 14 -8.12 15.90 -0.98
C THR A 14 -8.15 15.05 0.29
N ARG A 15 -7.17 15.27 1.18
CA ARG A 15 -7.12 14.61 2.48
C ARG A 15 -6.97 15.64 3.59
N LYS A 16 -7.69 15.41 4.69
CA LYS A 16 -7.55 16.15 5.94
C LYS A 16 -7.16 15.15 7.03
N CYS A 17 -6.09 15.44 7.74
CA CYS A 17 -5.60 14.64 8.85
C CYS A 17 -5.70 15.49 10.12
N GLY A 18 -6.27 14.92 11.17
CA GLY A 18 -6.40 15.55 12.48
C GLY A 18 -6.05 14.57 13.58
N ILE A 19 -5.35 15.04 14.59
CA ILE A 19 -5.21 14.33 15.86
C ILE A 19 -6.47 14.64 16.65
N ILE A 20 -7.11 13.61 17.20
CA ILE A 20 -8.33 13.73 17.99
C ILE A 20 -8.06 13.30 19.43
N LYS A 21 -8.87 13.78 20.38
CA LYS A 21 -8.74 13.32 21.76
C LYS A 21 -9.14 11.85 21.82
N ALA A 22 -8.48 11.09 22.69
CA ALA A 22 -8.78 9.66 22.88
C ALA A 22 -10.24 9.45 23.28
N GLU A 23 -10.76 10.31 24.15
CA GLU A 23 -12.17 10.34 24.59
C GLU A 23 -13.18 10.51 23.45
N ASP A 24 -12.81 11.24 22.38
CA ASP A 24 -13.67 11.47 21.21
C ASP A 24 -13.66 10.27 20.22
N ALA A 25 -12.73 9.34 20.41
CA ALA A 25 -12.39 8.30 19.42
C ALA A 25 -12.64 6.88 19.93
N VAL A 26 -12.51 6.67 21.23
CA VAL A 26 -12.50 5.36 21.89
C VAL A 26 -13.42 5.43 23.11
N SER A 27 -14.26 4.42 23.31
CA SER A 27 -15.13 4.36 24.50
C SER A 27 -14.30 4.21 25.78
N GLU A 28 -14.82 4.72 26.90
CA GLU A 28 -14.14 4.64 28.21
C GLU A 28 -13.76 3.20 28.60
N GLU A 29 -14.60 2.21 28.30
CA GLU A 29 -14.31 0.79 28.51
C GLU A 29 -13.07 0.31 27.73
N ASN A 30 -12.91 0.76 26.49
CA ASN A 30 -11.75 0.46 25.66
C ASN A 30 -10.51 1.27 26.07
N MET A 31 -10.71 2.46 26.64
CA MET A 31 -9.64 3.26 27.24
C MET A 31 -9.08 2.61 28.50
N ASN A 32 -9.95 2.09 29.35
CA ASN A 32 -9.58 1.47 30.62
C ASN A 32 -8.95 0.08 30.45
N SER A 33 -9.33 -0.66 29.40
CA SER A 33 -8.75 -1.98 29.08
C SER A 33 -7.43 -1.92 28.32
N ARG A 34 -7.05 -0.76 27.78
CA ARG A 34 -5.76 -0.53 27.10
C ARG A 34 -4.98 0.61 27.77
N SER A 35 -4.17 0.26 28.76
CA SER A 35 -3.14 1.17 29.28
C SER A 35 -2.20 1.59 28.15
N GLY A 36 -2.08 2.89 27.89
CA GLY A 36 -1.18 3.42 26.86
C GLY A 36 -1.80 3.51 25.45
N LEU A 37 -3.11 3.73 25.34
CA LEU A 37 -3.70 4.20 24.08
C LEU A 37 -3.02 5.51 23.65
N GLY A 38 -2.10 5.40 22.70
CA GLY A 38 -1.39 6.57 22.18
C GLY A 38 -2.29 7.42 21.27
N THR A 39 -1.67 8.33 20.52
CA THR A 39 -2.32 9.35 19.70
C THR A 39 -3.34 8.79 18.68
N PRO A 40 -4.65 9.02 18.88
CA PRO A 40 -5.66 8.69 17.88
C PRO A 40 -5.69 9.75 16.78
N VAL A 41 -5.80 9.28 15.54
CA VAL A 41 -5.72 10.12 14.33
C VAL A 41 -6.93 9.83 13.44
N LYS A 42 -7.60 10.89 13.03
CA LYS A 42 -8.67 10.85 12.03
C LYS A 42 -8.14 11.33 10.68
N VAL A 43 -8.35 10.53 9.65
CA VAL A 43 -8.06 10.90 8.26
C VAL A 43 -9.34 10.88 7.44
N GLU A 44 -9.71 12.03 6.92
CA GLU A 44 -10.80 12.19 5.97
C GLU A 44 -10.23 12.33 4.58
N ALA A 45 -10.62 11.44 3.67
CA ALA A 45 -10.27 11.50 2.27
C ALA A 45 -11.53 11.72 1.43
N SER A 46 -11.44 12.63 0.46
CA SER A 46 -12.47 12.84 -0.55
C SER A 46 -11.84 12.80 -1.92
N GLY A 47 -12.44 12.06 -2.85
CA GLY A 47 -11.94 11.95 -4.22
C GLY A 47 -13.04 12.04 -5.26
N ILE A 48 -12.68 12.58 -6.43
CA ILE A 48 -13.56 12.66 -7.61
C ILE A 48 -12.90 11.88 -8.74
N ILE A 49 -13.65 10.98 -9.37
CA ILE A 49 -13.27 10.26 -10.59
C ILE A 49 -14.46 10.27 -11.54
N LYS A 50 -14.30 10.86 -12.73
CA LYS A 50 -15.34 10.88 -13.78
C LYS A 50 -16.74 11.17 -13.20
N ASP A 51 -16.85 12.27 -12.46
CA ASP A 51 -18.07 12.78 -11.80
C ASP A 51 -18.58 12.00 -10.57
N ARG A 52 -17.94 10.88 -10.21
CA ARG A 52 -18.28 10.15 -8.99
C ARG A 52 -17.47 10.67 -7.81
N GLN A 53 -18.16 11.23 -6.82
CA GLN A 53 -17.57 11.59 -5.54
C GLN A 53 -17.47 10.37 -4.62
N SER A 54 -16.37 10.31 -3.87
CA SER A 54 -16.13 9.34 -2.83
C SER A 54 -15.68 10.06 -1.58
N ARG A 55 -16.16 9.62 -0.42
CA ARG A 55 -15.71 10.10 0.88
C ARG A 55 -15.39 8.90 1.75
N GLU A 56 -14.29 9.00 2.47
CA GLU A 56 -13.77 7.95 3.32
C GLU A 56 -13.27 8.59 4.62
N ILE A 57 -13.57 7.96 5.75
CA ILE A 57 -13.05 8.35 7.05
C ILE A 57 -12.34 7.14 7.63
N ARG A 58 -11.10 7.33 8.07
CA ARG A 58 -10.28 6.33 8.74
C ARG A 58 -9.87 6.83 10.11
N TYR A 59 -9.90 5.92 11.07
CA TYR A 59 -9.35 6.13 12.40
C TYR A 59 -8.10 5.26 12.55
N CYS A 60 -7.02 5.86 13.00
CA CYS A 60 -5.74 5.22 13.24
C CYS A 60 -5.34 5.46 14.69
N ILE A 61 -4.60 4.53 15.28
CA ILE A 61 -4.02 4.65 16.62
C ILE A 61 -2.51 4.54 16.44
N SER A 62 -1.77 5.45 17.05
CA SER A 62 -0.30 5.44 17.08
C SER A 62 0.15 5.48 18.53
N ASP A 63 1.28 4.87 18.84
CA ASP A 63 2.02 5.04 20.09
C ASP A 63 2.86 6.34 20.12
N GLU A 64 3.25 6.84 18.95
CA GLU A 64 3.95 8.13 18.79
C GLU A 64 3.20 9.34 19.39
N GLU A 65 3.91 10.16 20.15
CA GLU A 65 3.40 11.37 20.83
C GLU A 65 4.12 12.65 20.36
N GLY A 66 3.51 13.82 20.56
CA GLY A 66 4.12 15.13 20.25
C GLY A 66 4.31 15.45 18.76
N MET A 67 3.94 14.52 17.87
CA MET A 67 4.05 14.70 16.43
C MET A 67 2.91 15.53 15.84
N ASN A 68 3.16 16.17 14.70
CA ASN A 68 2.15 16.96 14.01
C ASN A 68 1.30 16.12 13.04
N THR A 69 0.20 16.68 12.55
CA THR A 69 -0.71 16.00 11.61
C THR A 69 -0.05 15.61 10.27
N SER A 70 1.02 16.29 9.86
CA SER A 70 1.75 15.92 8.63
C SER A 70 2.55 14.64 8.81
N TYR A 71 3.10 14.39 10.00
CA TYR A 71 3.79 13.15 10.35
C TYR A 71 2.85 11.96 10.17
N PHE A 72 1.67 12.00 10.80
CA PHE A 72 0.69 10.90 10.72
C PHE A 72 0.04 10.74 9.34
N ASN A 73 -0.09 11.82 8.56
CA ASN A 73 -0.66 11.73 7.22
C ASN A 73 0.29 11.05 6.20
N ALA A 74 1.61 11.10 6.42
CA ALA A 74 2.59 10.50 5.54
C ALA A 74 2.46 8.96 5.42
N PRO A 75 2.46 8.17 6.51
CA PRO A 75 2.28 6.72 6.44
C PRO A 75 0.88 6.35 5.93
N VAL A 76 -0.16 7.11 6.25
CA VAL A 76 -1.52 6.88 5.72
C VAL A 76 -1.57 7.03 4.20
N ARG A 77 -0.80 7.98 3.64
CA ARG A 77 -0.60 8.09 2.19
C ARG A 77 0.25 6.93 1.65
N GLY A 78 1.31 6.57 2.35
CA GLY A 78 2.23 5.49 1.99
C GLY A 78 1.55 4.11 1.94
N HIS A 79 0.59 3.86 2.82
CA HIS A 79 -0.15 2.60 2.90
C HIS A 79 -0.83 2.26 1.57
N ARG A 80 -1.44 3.24 0.90
CA ARG A 80 -2.01 3.05 -0.46
C ARG A 80 -0.94 2.79 -1.53
N GLY A 81 0.28 3.23 -1.29
CA GLY A 81 1.43 2.90 -2.13
C GLY A 81 1.74 1.42 -2.11
N ILE A 82 1.62 0.75 -0.96
CA ILE A 82 1.83 -0.70 -0.83
C ILE A 82 0.85 -1.46 -1.73
N GLU A 83 -0.44 -1.16 -1.64
CA GLU A 83 -1.49 -1.75 -2.49
C GLU A 83 -1.20 -1.58 -3.99
N ASN A 84 -0.84 -0.37 -4.39
CA ASN A 84 -0.61 -0.05 -5.79
C ASN A 84 0.70 -0.63 -6.35
N HIS A 85 1.75 -0.67 -5.54
CA HIS A 85 3.10 -1.04 -5.99
C HIS A 85 3.47 -2.51 -5.70
N LEU A 86 2.76 -3.18 -4.81
CA LEU A 86 2.97 -4.59 -4.48
C LEU A 86 1.79 -5.43 -4.96
N HIS A 87 0.61 -5.28 -4.35
CA HIS A 87 -0.55 -6.16 -4.60
C HIS A 87 -0.97 -6.18 -6.07
N ARG A 88 -1.15 -5.00 -6.69
CA ARG A 88 -1.49 -4.93 -8.12
C ARG A 88 -0.46 -5.63 -9.01
N HIS A 89 0.83 -5.53 -8.67
CA HIS A 89 1.87 -6.17 -9.45
C HIS A 89 1.95 -7.67 -9.19
N SER A 90 1.67 -8.14 -7.98
CA SER A 90 1.52 -9.57 -7.70
C SER A 90 0.37 -10.17 -8.52
N ASP A 91 -0.78 -9.52 -8.51
CA ASP A 91 -1.97 -9.97 -9.24
C ASP A 91 -1.76 -9.97 -10.76
N VAL A 92 -1.23 -8.89 -11.32
CA VAL A 92 -1.13 -8.76 -12.78
C VAL A 92 0.09 -9.50 -13.35
N THR A 93 1.22 -9.49 -12.63
CA THR A 93 2.48 -10.04 -13.14
C THR A 93 2.59 -11.54 -12.85
N PHE A 94 2.19 -11.96 -11.65
CA PHE A 94 2.25 -13.34 -11.17
C PHE A 94 0.90 -14.06 -11.17
N ARG A 95 -0.20 -13.37 -11.49
CA ARG A 95 -1.54 -13.97 -11.60
C ARG A 95 -2.00 -14.61 -10.30
N GLU A 96 -1.61 -14.03 -9.17
CA GLU A 96 -1.85 -14.58 -7.83
C GLU A 96 -3.33 -14.90 -7.58
N ASN A 97 -4.24 -13.96 -7.86
CA ASN A 97 -5.70 -14.16 -7.74
C ASN A 97 -6.27 -15.32 -8.59
N SER A 98 -5.55 -15.80 -9.59
CA SER A 98 -5.96 -16.93 -10.44
C SER A 98 -5.11 -18.18 -10.25
N CYS A 99 -4.18 -18.16 -9.29
CA CYS A 99 -3.32 -19.28 -8.98
C CYS A 99 -4.11 -20.33 -8.19
N ARG A 100 -4.23 -21.53 -8.75
CA ARG A 100 -4.95 -22.67 -8.12
C ARG A 100 -4.01 -23.58 -7.31
N ALA A 101 -2.87 -23.06 -6.89
CA ALA A 101 -1.88 -23.84 -6.17
C ALA A 101 -2.32 -23.96 -4.71
N GLU A 102 -2.96 -25.08 -4.37
CA GLU A 102 -3.56 -25.31 -3.05
C GLU A 102 -2.87 -26.46 -2.27
N LYS A 103 -1.95 -27.18 -2.91
CA LYS A 103 -1.30 -28.36 -2.30
C LYS A 103 -0.11 -27.98 -1.42
N GLY A 104 -0.01 -28.64 -0.26
CA GLY A 104 1.11 -28.49 0.67
C GLY A 104 1.27 -27.04 1.14
N TYR A 105 2.52 -26.56 1.20
CA TYR A 105 2.86 -25.20 1.67
C TYR A 105 2.78 -24.14 0.57
N ALA A 106 1.92 -24.31 -0.45
CA ALA A 106 1.86 -23.40 -1.59
C ALA A 106 1.49 -21.96 -1.21
N ALA A 107 0.55 -21.80 -0.27
CA ALA A 107 0.09 -20.48 0.21
C ALA A 107 1.21 -19.67 0.88
N GLU A 108 2.19 -20.34 1.50
CA GLU A 108 3.33 -19.69 2.16
C GLU A 108 4.53 -19.55 1.21
N ASN A 109 4.87 -20.61 0.48
CA ASN A 109 6.05 -20.65 -0.38
C ASN A 109 5.95 -19.71 -1.58
N LEU A 110 4.76 -19.57 -2.18
CA LEU A 110 4.60 -18.79 -3.40
C LEU A 110 4.77 -17.28 -3.16
N PRO A 111 4.08 -16.65 -2.19
CA PRO A 111 4.32 -15.24 -1.89
C PRO A 111 5.77 -14.96 -1.47
N THR A 112 6.37 -15.86 -0.69
CA THR A 112 7.75 -15.76 -0.20
C THR A 112 8.77 -15.70 -1.34
N ARG A 113 8.53 -16.41 -2.44
CA ARG A 113 9.41 -16.36 -3.64
C ARG A 113 9.03 -15.25 -4.61
N ARG A 114 7.73 -14.98 -4.80
CA ARG A 114 7.24 -14.00 -5.77
C ARG A 114 7.57 -12.57 -5.38
N THR A 115 7.50 -12.24 -4.09
CA THR A 115 7.77 -10.90 -3.57
C THR A 115 9.20 -10.42 -3.89
N PRO A 116 10.27 -11.15 -3.53
CA PRO A 116 11.63 -10.75 -3.90
C PRO A 116 11.86 -10.82 -5.41
N ALA A 117 11.30 -11.82 -6.11
CA ALA A 117 11.40 -11.89 -7.57
C ALA A 117 10.78 -10.67 -8.27
N LEU A 118 9.65 -10.16 -7.78
CA LEU A 118 9.02 -8.95 -8.29
C LEU A 118 9.95 -7.74 -8.12
N GLN A 119 10.57 -7.61 -6.95
CA GLN A 119 11.47 -6.50 -6.64
C GLN A 119 12.69 -6.50 -7.56
N ILE A 120 13.37 -7.65 -7.71
CA ILE A 120 14.51 -7.82 -8.61
C ILE A 120 14.15 -7.45 -10.05
N ILE A 121 13.01 -7.93 -10.53
CA ILE A 121 12.54 -7.64 -11.90
C ILE A 121 12.19 -6.16 -12.06
N LYS A 122 11.67 -5.50 -11.02
CA LYS A 122 11.27 -4.09 -11.05
C LYS A 122 12.47 -3.16 -11.09
N GLU A 123 13.56 -3.51 -10.42
CA GLU A 123 14.80 -2.72 -10.34
C GLU A 123 15.61 -2.74 -11.64
N GLN A 124 15.28 -3.60 -12.60
CA GLN A 124 16.02 -3.67 -13.86
C GLN A 124 15.97 -2.36 -14.66
N PRO A 125 17.14 -1.81 -15.05
CA PRO A 125 17.25 -0.50 -15.70
C PRO A 125 17.01 -0.60 -17.22
N ASP A 126 15.92 -1.24 -17.62
CA ASP A 126 15.49 -1.31 -19.02
C ASP A 126 14.10 -0.69 -19.22
N LYS A 127 13.67 -0.53 -20.47
CA LYS A 127 12.35 0.02 -20.82
C LYS A 127 11.26 -1.05 -20.97
N LEU A 128 11.55 -2.31 -20.63
CA LEU A 128 10.62 -3.42 -20.82
C LEU A 128 9.51 -3.39 -19.76
N ARG A 129 8.31 -3.81 -20.15
CA ARG A 129 7.20 -4.02 -19.21
C ARG A 129 7.53 -5.18 -18.27
N LEU A 130 7.08 -5.12 -17.00
CA LEU A 130 7.33 -6.17 -15.99
C LEU A 130 6.99 -7.60 -16.48
N LYS A 131 5.87 -7.77 -17.20
CA LYS A 131 5.49 -9.06 -17.78
C LYS A 131 6.53 -9.58 -18.79
N LYS A 132 7.14 -8.70 -19.58
CA LYS A 132 8.16 -9.04 -20.57
C LYS A 132 9.50 -9.34 -19.89
N ARG A 133 9.87 -8.57 -18.86
CA ARG A 133 11.04 -8.90 -18.02
C ARG A 133 10.90 -10.28 -17.40
N ARG A 134 9.76 -10.58 -16.73
CA ARG A 134 9.47 -11.91 -16.18
C ARG A 134 9.56 -13.02 -17.23
N LEU A 135 9.07 -12.76 -18.44
CA LEU A 135 9.17 -13.71 -19.55
C LEU A 135 10.63 -13.93 -19.96
N ASN A 136 11.39 -12.87 -20.19
CA ASN A 136 12.80 -12.98 -20.59
C ASN A 136 13.63 -13.73 -19.53
N VAL A 137 13.38 -13.51 -18.24
CA VAL A 137 14.01 -14.27 -17.15
C VAL A 137 13.80 -15.79 -17.29
N ALA A 138 12.64 -16.21 -17.80
CA ALA A 138 12.32 -17.62 -17.98
C ALA A 138 12.92 -18.25 -19.24
N TYR A 139 13.21 -17.45 -20.29
CA TYR A 139 13.62 -17.96 -21.61
C TYR A 139 15.05 -17.58 -22.02
N ASP A 140 15.69 -16.63 -21.33
CA ASP A 140 17.03 -16.14 -21.64
C ASP A 140 17.89 -16.19 -20.37
N ILE A 141 18.80 -17.16 -20.34
CA ILE A 141 19.76 -17.35 -19.24
C ILE A 141 20.69 -16.13 -19.11
N GLY A 142 21.05 -15.49 -20.22
CA GLY A 142 21.87 -14.28 -20.19
C GLY A 142 21.13 -13.11 -19.55
N TYR A 143 19.84 -12.97 -19.83
CA TYR A 143 18.99 -11.98 -19.15
C TYR A 143 18.81 -12.32 -17.68
N LEU A 144 18.50 -13.57 -17.33
CA LEU A 144 18.41 -14.02 -15.92
C LEU A 144 19.68 -13.67 -15.14
N LYS A 145 20.86 -13.98 -15.69
CA LYS A 145 22.15 -13.68 -15.05
C LYS A 145 22.33 -12.21 -14.74
N LYS A 146 21.88 -11.30 -15.61
CA LYS A 146 21.93 -9.85 -15.35
C LYS A 146 21.08 -9.42 -14.16
N LEU A 147 20.01 -10.17 -13.85
CA LEU A 147 19.09 -9.86 -12.76
C LEU A 147 19.56 -10.37 -11.40
N ILE A 148 20.31 -11.46 -11.38
CA ILE A 148 20.69 -12.19 -10.15
C ILE A 148 22.18 -12.10 -9.82
N ALA A 149 22.96 -11.40 -10.65
CA ALA A 149 24.39 -11.16 -10.44
C ALA A 149 24.63 -10.10 -9.36
#